data_AF-A0A7Y4RCL7-F1
#
_entry.id   AF-A0A7Y4RCL7-F1
#
_cell.length_a   1.000
_cell.length_b   1.000
_cell.length_c   1.000
_cell.angle_alpha   90.00
_cell.angle_beta   90.00
_cell.angle_gamma   90.00
#
_symmetry.space_group_name_H-M   'P 1'
#
loop_
_entity.id
_entity.type
_entity.pdbx_description
1 polymer ?
#
loop_
_entity_poly.entity_id
_entity_poly.type
_entity_poly.pdbx_seq_one_letter_code
_entity_poly.pdbx_strand_id
1 'polypeptide(L)'
;MNKISKTMSALLAALLFLVSACKTSTARNEDGSFTVDTTITQQELQEAISAAIADPLVQDLQVSLQSGYLSVIGIRQRLNDAGKTDTLSFRLDLSVSNSQLIASVSDAQIDNSPIDQARVDNWNQTIANRLSKIGQRNENNILQSVNITPEIVTMTWNVSR
;
A
#
# COMPACT_ATOMS: atom_id res chain seq x y z
N MET A 1 17.65 45.84 14.10
CA MET A 1 18.18 44.47 13.89
C MET A 1 17.14 43.48 14.39
N ASN A 2 16.48 42.72 13.52
CA ASN A 2 15.58 41.61 13.93
C ASN A 2 15.34 40.57 12.81
N LYS A 3 16.28 40.42 11.87
CA LYS A 3 16.18 39.44 10.78
C LYS A 3 16.62 38.03 11.21
N ILE A 4 17.38 37.91 12.30
CA ILE A 4 18.00 36.64 12.74
C ILE A 4 17.00 35.73 13.48
N SER A 5 16.02 36.28 14.22
CA SER A 5 15.05 35.43 14.94
C SER A 5 14.01 34.78 14.02
N LYS A 6 13.65 35.42 12.90
CA LYS A 6 12.67 34.88 11.94
C LYS A 6 13.21 33.71 11.11
N THR A 7 14.50 33.72 10.78
CA THR A 7 15.14 32.62 10.05
C THR A 7 15.36 31.38 10.92
N MET A 8 15.54 31.56 12.23
CA MET A 8 15.79 30.47 13.17
C MET A 8 14.51 29.66 13.49
N SER A 9 13.34 30.31 13.55
CA SER A 9 12.05 29.60 13.70
C SER A 9 11.63 28.81 12.45
N ALA A 10 11.97 29.29 11.25
CA ALA A 10 11.69 28.56 10.01
C ALA A 10 12.56 27.30 9.86
N LEU A 11 13.82 27.36 10.32
CA LEU A 11 14.74 26.22 10.30
C LEU A 11 14.32 25.11 11.29
N LEU A 12 13.77 25.49 12.45
CA LEU A 12 13.29 24.55 13.46
C LEU A 12 11.99 23.83 13.04
N ALA A 13 11.11 24.51 12.30
CA ALA A 13 9.90 23.92 11.73
C ALA A 13 10.21 22.95 10.57
N ALA A 14 11.22 23.26 9.75
CA ALA A 14 11.68 22.36 8.69
C ALA A 14 12.37 21.08 9.23
N LEU A 15 13.00 21.16 10.40
CA LEU A 15 13.66 20.01 11.03
C LEU A 15 12.68 18.99 11.63
N LEU A 16 11.47 19.43 12.00
CA LEU A 16 10.41 18.54 12.54
C LEU A 16 9.77 17.65 11.46
N PHE A 17 9.81 18.07 10.18
CA PHE A 17 9.32 17.24 9.07
C PHE A 17 10.30 16.15 8.63
N LEU A 18 11.56 16.19 9.06
CA LEU A 18 12.58 15.22 8.69
C LEU A 18 12.61 13.97 9.60
N VAL A 19 11.80 13.94 10.67
CA VAL A 19 11.75 12.79 11.61
C VAL A 19 10.65 11.78 11.27
N SER A 20 9.92 11.96 10.15
CA SER A 20 8.96 10.94 9.67
C SER A 20 9.65 9.78 8.94
N ALA A 21 10.93 9.54 9.21
CA ALA A 21 11.75 8.50 8.60
C ALA A 21 11.82 7.26 9.53
N CYS A 22 11.26 6.15 9.03
CA CYS A 22 11.28 4.78 9.57
C CYS A 22 10.33 4.48 10.75
N LYS A 23 9.07 4.17 10.42
CA LYS A 23 8.12 3.49 11.33
C LYS A 23 8.32 1.96 11.29
N THR A 24 9.49 1.49 11.68
CA THR A 24 9.74 0.06 11.88
C THR A 24 9.86 -0.18 13.37
N SER A 25 8.91 -0.93 13.95
CA SER A 25 9.03 -1.40 15.33
C SER A 25 9.78 -2.74 15.32
N THR A 26 10.67 -2.97 16.28
CA THR A 26 11.42 -4.22 16.38
C THR A 26 11.36 -4.74 17.81
N ALA A 27 10.85 -5.96 17.97
CA ALA A 27 10.86 -6.71 19.22
C ALA A 27 11.78 -7.92 19.09
N ARG A 28 12.43 -8.33 20.19
CA ARG A 28 13.28 -9.53 20.22
C ARG A 28 12.50 -10.70 20.80
N ASN A 29 12.56 -11.85 20.16
CA ASN A 29 11.92 -13.08 20.61
C ASN A 29 12.88 -13.90 21.50
N GLU A 30 12.31 -14.83 22.29
CA GLU A 30 13.08 -15.66 23.24
C GLU A 30 14.10 -16.60 22.56
N ASP A 31 13.80 -17.01 21.32
CA ASP A 31 14.67 -17.85 20.48
C ASP A 31 15.82 -17.08 19.80
N GLY A 32 15.92 -15.77 20.04
CA GLY A 32 16.94 -14.90 19.46
C GLY A 32 16.58 -14.31 18.09
N SER A 33 15.41 -14.63 17.53
CA SER A 33 14.84 -13.97 16.34
C SER A 33 14.26 -12.58 16.67
N PHE A 34 13.91 -11.82 15.63
CA PHE A 34 13.31 -10.49 15.76
C PHE A 34 11.93 -10.44 15.09
N THR A 35 10.96 -9.87 15.78
CA THR A 35 9.68 -9.49 15.19
C THR A 35 9.75 -8.05 14.73
N VAL A 36 9.46 -7.81 13.46
CA VAL A 36 9.55 -6.50 12.82
C VAL A 36 8.19 -6.13 12.27
N ASP A 37 7.65 -5.00 12.68
CA ASP A 37 6.41 -4.47 12.11
C ASP A 37 6.74 -3.41 11.06
N THR A 38 6.17 -3.57 9.87
CA THR A 38 6.20 -2.56 8.81
C THR A 38 4.79 -2.00 8.65
N THR A 39 4.68 -0.68 8.83
CA THR A 39 3.44 0.05 8.58
C THR A 39 3.46 0.63 7.17
N ILE A 40 2.37 0.41 6.42
CA ILE A 40 2.14 0.96 5.09
C ILE A 40 0.97 1.95 5.19
N THR A 41 1.20 3.17 4.72
CA THR A 41 0.18 4.23 4.69
C THR A 41 -0.80 4.05 3.53
N GLN A 42 -1.96 4.70 3.61
CA GLN A 42 -2.94 4.72 2.52
C GLN A 42 -2.33 5.25 1.20
N GLN A 43 -1.45 6.26 1.27
CA GLN A 43 -0.81 6.82 0.10
C GLN A 43 0.14 5.81 -0.57
N GLU A 44 0.99 5.14 0.22
CA GLU A 44 1.90 4.10 -0.30
C GLU A 44 1.12 2.94 -0.92
N LEU A 45 -0.02 2.56 -0.33
CA LEU A 45 -0.92 1.56 -0.91
C LEU A 45 -1.51 2.02 -2.24
N GLN A 46 -1.96 3.27 -2.32
CA GLN A 46 -2.48 3.86 -3.56
C GLN A 46 -1.45 3.87 -4.67
N GLU A 47 -0.22 4.29 -4.37
CA GLU A 47 0.89 4.29 -5.33
C GLU A 47 1.23 2.86 -5.79
N ALA A 48 1.31 1.91 -4.85
CA ALA A 48 1.59 0.51 -5.16
C ALA A 48 0.49 -0.14 -6.01
N ILE A 49 -0.78 0.10 -5.69
CA ILE A 49 -1.94 -0.44 -6.42
C ILE A 49 -2.06 0.19 -7.81
N SER A 50 -1.90 1.51 -7.92
CA SER A 50 -1.87 2.20 -9.22
C SER A 50 -0.77 1.65 -10.13
N ALA A 51 0.43 1.47 -9.59
CA ALA A 51 1.55 0.87 -10.32
C ALA A 51 1.35 -0.63 -10.63
N ALA A 52 0.52 -1.34 -9.86
CA ALA A 52 0.17 -2.74 -10.10
C ALA A 52 -0.84 -2.92 -11.23
N ILE A 53 -1.83 -2.02 -11.31
CA ILE A 53 -2.83 -1.97 -12.38
C ILE A 53 -2.17 -1.60 -13.71
N ALA A 54 -1.28 -0.61 -13.69
CA ALA A 54 -0.48 -0.17 -14.84
C ALA A 54 -1.30 0.15 -16.11
N ASP A 55 -2.54 0.63 -15.94
CA ASP A 55 -3.40 1.10 -17.02
C ASP A 55 -3.31 2.64 -17.10
N PRO A 56 -2.72 3.22 -18.16
CA PRO A 56 -2.58 4.68 -18.29
C PRO A 56 -3.92 5.41 -18.45
N LEU A 57 -5.00 4.68 -18.73
CA LEU A 57 -6.34 5.27 -18.79
C LEU A 57 -6.97 5.42 -17.40
N VAL A 58 -6.45 4.71 -16.39
CA VAL A 58 -6.91 4.86 -15.00
C VAL A 58 -6.26 6.10 -14.38
N GLN A 59 -7.11 6.99 -13.90
CA GLN A 59 -6.84 8.29 -13.32
C GLN A 59 -7.52 8.36 -11.95
N ASP A 60 -7.04 9.23 -11.08
CA ASP A 60 -7.65 9.52 -9.77
C ASP A 60 -7.98 8.27 -8.95
N LEU A 61 -7.11 7.25 -8.99
CA LEU A 61 -7.29 6.05 -8.18
C LEU A 61 -7.14 6.40 -6.70
N GLN A 62 -8.16 6.10 -5.94
CA GLN A 62 -8.26 6.30 -4.50
C GLN A 62 -8.37 4.95 -3.80
N VAL A 63 -7.62 4.83 -2.71
CA VAL A 63 -7.67 3.69 -1.81
C VAL A 63 -8.30 4.16 -0.50
N SER A 64 -9.31 3.44 -0.03
CA SER A 64 -9.91 3.64 1.28
C SER A 64 -9.69 2.40 2.13
N LEU A 65 -9.10 2.61 3.31
CA LEU A 65 -8.86 1.56 4.27
C LEU A 65 -10.12 1.27 5.09
N GLN A 66 -10.51 0.01 5.14
CA GLN A 66 -11.64 -0.49 5.91
C GLN A 66 -11.12 -1.53 6.91
N SER A 67 -11.91 -1.86 7.93
CA SER A 67 -11.52 -2.92 8.86
C SER A 67 -11.45 -4.26 8.12
N GLY A 68 -10.24 -4.78 7.94
CA GLY A 68 -9.96 -6.07 7.28
C GLY A 68 -9.84 -6.05 5.75
N TYR A 69 -10.10 -4.94 5.05
CA TYR A 69 -9.98 -4.88 3.58
C TYR A 69 -9.72 -3.45 3.06
N LEU A 70 -9.39 -3.33 1.77
CA LEU A 70 -9.23 -2.07 1.07
C LEU A 70 -10.35 -1.93 0.03
N SER A 71 -10.98 -0.76 -0.02
CA SER A 71 -11.89 -0.38 -1.11
C SER A 71 -11.11 0.49 -2.09
N VAL A 72 -11.12 0.12 -3.37
CA VAL A 72 -10.42 0.88 -4.42
C VAL A 72 -11.43 1.40 -5.42
N ILE A 73 -11.35 2.70 -5.70
CA ILE A 73 -12.17 3.38 -6.70
C ILE A 73 -11.25 4.22 -7.57
N GLY A 74 -11.45 4.21 -8.89
CA GLY A 74 -10.71 5.06 -9.82
C GLY A 74 -11.57 5.48 -10.99
N ILE A 75 -11.13 6.51 -11.69
CA ILE A 75 -11.77 7.00 -12.90
C ILE A 75 -10.97 6.48 -14.09
N ARG A 76 -11.61 5.82 -15.05
CA ARG A 76 -10.94 5.31 -16.25
C ARG A 76 -11.42 6.04 -17.48
N GLN A 77 -10.52 6.69 -18.20
CA GLN A 77 -10.85 7.31 -19.48
C GLN A 77 -11.23 6.25 -20.52
N ARG A 78 -12.30 6.50 -21.28
CA ARG A 78 -12.74 5.57 -22.30
C ARG A 78 -11.84 5.67 -23.54
N LEU A 79 -11.40 4.51 -24.05
CA LEU A 79 -10.44 4.45 -25.15
C LEU A 79 -10.94 5.12 -26.44
N ASN A 80 -12.25 5.07 -26.71
CA ASN A 80 -12.86 5.60 -27.94
C ASN A 80 -13.45 7.01 -27.78
N ASP A 81 -13.46 7.59 -26.58
CA ASP A 81 -14.05 8.88 -26.31
C ASP A 81 -13.37 9.54 -25.11
N ALA A 82 -12.44 10.45 -25.38
CA ALA A 82 -11.69 11.14 -24.34
C ALA A 82 -12.55 12.07 -23.45
N GLY A 83 -13.77 12.41 -23.88
CA GLY A 83 -14.71 13.18 -23.07
C GLY A 83 -15.53 12.33 -22.12
N LYS A 84 -15.36 11.00 -22.13
CA LYS A 84 -16.10 10.07 -21.27
C LYS A 84 -15.17 9.30 -20.36
N THR A 85 -15.68 9.04 -19.17
CA THR A 85 -15.03 8.25 -18.15
C THR A 85 -15.94 7.15 -17.65
N ASP A 86 -15.34 6.05 -17.25
CA ASP A 86 -15.97 4.92 -16.61
C ASP A 86 -15.43 4.82 -15.17
N THR A 87 -16.23 4.32 -14.23
CA THR A 87 -15.80 4.11 -12.83
C THR A 87 -15.21 2.72 -12.67
N LEU A 88 -13.91 2.64 -12.35
CA LEU A 88 -13.26 1.42 -11.88
C LEU A 88 -13.52 1.27 -10.39
N SER A 89 -13.94 0.09 -9.93
CA SER A 89 -13.96 -0.23 -8.51
C SER A 89 -13.67 -1.70 -8.25
N PHE A 90 -13.08 -1.98 -7.09
CA PHE A 90 -12.89 -3.34 -6.58
C PHE A 90 -12.61 -3.34 -5.09
N ARG A 91 -12.87 -4.49 -4.45
CA ARG A 91 -12.42 -4.80 -3.09
C ARG A 91 -11.08 -5.54 -3.17
N LEU A 92 -10.16 -5.21 -2.28
CA LEU A 92 -8.89 -5.90 -2.13
C LEU A 92 -8.73 -6.40 -0.70
N ASP A 93 -8.56 -7.71 -0.56
CA ASP A 93 -8.20 -8.37 0.70
C ASP A 93 -6.71 -8.75 0.67
N LEU A 94 -6.04 -8.63 1.82
CA LEU A 94 -4.66 -9.07 1.99
C LEU A 94 -4.62 -10.20 3.02
N SER A 95 -3.86 -11.24 2.73
CA SER A 95 -3.64 -12.36 3.64
C SER A 95 -2.22 -12.89 3.54
N VAL A 96 -1.86 -13.81 4.43
CA VAL A 96 -0.56 -14.49 4.39
C VAL A 96 -0.81 -15.97 4.17
N SER A 97 -0.13 -16.55 3.17
CA SER A 97 -0.14 -17.99 2.91
C SER A 97 1.27 -18.44 2.53
N ASN A 98 1.74 -19.54 3.10
CA ASN A 98 3.11 -20.05 2.91
C ASN A 98 4.18 -18.95 3.10
N SER A 99 3.98 -18.11 4.12
CA SER A 99 4.86 -16.97 4.44
C SER A 99 5.00 -15.91 3.33
N GLN A 100 4.07 -15.90 2.39
CA GLN A 100 3.98 -14.91 1.31
C GLN A 100 2.71 -14.09 1.45
N LEU A 101 2.78 -12.83 1.05
CA LEU A 101 1.61 -11.97 0.96
C LEU A 101 0.76 -12.42 -0.22
N ILE A 102 -0.54 -12.62 0.02
CA ILE A 102 -1.54 -12.89 -0.99
C ILE A 102 -2.46 -11.67 -1.08
N ALA A 103 -2.63 -11.15 -2.29
CA ALA A 103 -3.62 -10.14 -2.61
C ALA A 103 -4.79 -10.80 -3.34
N SER A 104 -6.00 -10.52 -2.90
CA SER A 104 -7.23 -11.08 -3.45
C SER A 104 -8.19 -9.95 -3.82
N VAL A 105 -8.24 -9.63 -5.11
CA VAL A 105 -9.18 -8.69 -5.68
C VAL A 105 -10.53 -9.39 -5.91
N SER A 106 -11.60 -8.76 -5.46
CA SER A 106 -12.99 -9.19 -5.61
C SER A 106 -13.88 -8.03 -6.09
N ASP A 107 -15.04 -8.37 -6.64
CA ASP A 107 -16.04 -7.41 -7.13
C ASP A 107 -15.46 -6.35 -8.08
N ALA A 108 -14.49 -6.76 -8.91
CA ALA A 108 -13.79 -5.87 -9.82
C ALA A 108 -14.66 -5.53 -11.03
N GLN A 109 -14.96 -4.24 -11.18
CA GLN A 109 -15.90 -3.75 -12.19
C GLN A 109 -15.47 -2.41 -12.79
N ILE A 110 -15.89 -2.20 -14.05
CA ILE A 110 -15.87 -0.90 -14.74
C ILE A 110 -17.32 -0.59 -15.13
N ASP A 111 -17.89 0.49 -14.60
CA ASP A 111 -19.31 0.87 -14.83
C ASP A 111 -20.30 -0.30 -14.61
N ASN A 112 -20.13 -1.02 -13.50
CA ASN A 112 -20.91 -2.21 -13.13
C ASN A 112 -20.74 -3.44 -14.05
N SER A 113 -19.82 -3.38 -15.01
CA SER A 113 -19.44 -4.53 -15.82
C SER A 113 -18.23 -5.21 -15.21
N PRO A 114 -18.26 -6.53 -14.97
CA PRO A 114 -17.16 -7.25 -14.36
C PRO A 114 -15.91 -7.19 -15.23
N ILE A 115 -14.75 -7.09 -14.59
CA ILE A 115 -13.45 -7.16 -15.25
C ILE A 115 -13.10 -8.62 -15.54
N ASP A 116 -12.41 -8.85 -16.67
CA ASP A 116 -11.91 -10.16 -17.04
C ASP A 116 -11.01 -10.79 -15.95
N GLN A 117 -11.25 -12.07 -15.66
CA GLN A 117 -10.57 -12.77 -14.56
C GLN A 117 -9.06 -12.83 -14.74
N ALA A 118 -8.55 -13.00 -15.97
CA ALA A 118 -7.09 -13.06 -16.19
C ALA A 118 -6.42 -11.71 -15.86
N ARG A 119 -7.14 -10.59 -16.05
CA ARG A 119 -6.67 -9.27 -15.62
C ARG A 119 -6.66 -9.15 -14.10
N VAL A 120 -7.72 -9.63 -13.43
CA VAL A 120 -7.81 -9.66 -11.97
C VAL A 120 -6.68 -10.52 -11.36
N ASP A 121 -6.42 -11.70 -11.94
CA ASP A 121 -5.34 -12.58 -11.49
C ASP A 121 -3.96 -11.93 -11.64
N ASN A 122 -3.73 -11.23 -12.75
CA ASN A 122 -2.51 -10.45 -12.94
C ASN A 122 -2.39 -9.34 -11.87
N TRP A 123 -3.49 -8.64 -11.56
CA TRP A 123 -3.49 -7.62 -10.50
C TRP A 123 -3.19 -8.23 -9.12
N ASN A 124 -3.78 -9.37 -8.79
CA ASN A 124 -3.49 -10.09 -7.55
C ASN A 124 -1.98 -10.34 -7.42
N GLN A 125 -1.36 -10.88 -8.46
CA GLN A 125 0.07 -11.17 -8.46
C GLN A 125 0.92 -9.90 -8.37
N THR A 126 0.61 -8.86 -9.16
CA THR A 126 1.42 -7.63 -9.21
C THR A 126 1.28 -6.81 -7.92
N ILE A 127 0.08 -6.73 -7.34
CA ILE A 127 -0.16 -6.06 -6.04
C ILE A 127 0.62 -6.79 -4.94
N ALA A 128 0.46 -8.10 -4.81
CA ALA A 128 1.17 -8.90 -3.81
C ALA A 128 2.69 -8.73 -3.91
N ASN A 129 3.24 -8.80 -5.13
CA ASN A 129 4.66 -8.64 -5.37
C ASN A 129 5.17 -7.24 -5.00
N ARG A 130 4.41 -6.19 -5.33
CA ARG A 130 4.80 -4.81 -5.02
C ARG A 130 4.75 -4.53 -3.53
N LEU A 131 3.66 -4.91 -2.87
CA LEU A 131 3.50 -4.70 -1.44
C LEU A 131 4.52 -5.53 -0.62
N SER A 132 4.82 -6.76 -1.04
CA SER A 132 5.88 -7.57 -0.42
C SER A 132 7.23 -6.88 -0.47
N LYS A 133 7.57 -6.20 -1.58
CA LYS A 133 8.82 -5.44 -1.72
C LYS A 133 8.90 -4.20 -0.82
N ILE A 134 7.76 -3.62 -0.44
CA ILE A 134 7.73 -2.50 0.52
C ILE A 134 8.18 -2.98 1.91
N GLY A 135 7.74 -4.17 2.32
CA GLY A 135 8.05 -4.73 3.63
C GLY A 135 9.32 -5.60 3.71
N GLN A 136 9.71 -6.28 2.63
CA GLN A 136 10.93 -7.08 2.57
C GLN A 136 12.16 -6.18 2.38
N ARG A 137 12.76 -5.75 3.49
CA ARG A 137 14.04 -5.02 3.47
C ARG A 137 15.29 -5.92 3.53
N ASN A 138 15.17 -7.20 3.93
CA ASN A 138 16.28 -8.15 4.01
C ASN A 138 15.88 -9.56 3.50
N GLU A 139 16.87 -10.37 3.14
CA GLU A 139 16.70 -11.70 2.53
C GLU A 139 16.20 -12.80 3.50
N ASN A 140 16.27 -12.57 4.82
CA ASN A 140 15.92 -13.56 5.87
C ASN A 140 14.62 -13.22 6.61
N ASN A 141 13.62 -12.69 5.90
CA ASN A 141 12.38 -12.20 6.49
C ASN A 141 11.20 -13.13 6.14
N ILE A 142 10.53 -13.67 7.15
CA ILE A 142 9.33 -14.50 7.01
C ILE A 142 8.11 -13.64 7.34
N LEU A 143 7.20 -13.42 6.39
CA LEU A 143 5.94 -12.73 6.67
C LEU A 143 5.05 -13.63 7.52
N GLN A 144 4.59 -13.13 8.68
CA GLN A 144 3.74 -13.87 9.60
C GLN A 144 2.28 -13.46 9.48
N SER A 145 2.02 -12.16 9.42
CA SER A 145 0.65 -11.64 9.38
C SER A 145 0.58 -10.30 8.64
N VAL A 146 -0.63 -10.00 8.18
CA VAL A 146 -1.03 -8.69 7.70
C VAL A 146 -2.31 -8.30 8.43
N ASN A 147 -2.36 -7.07 8.92
CA ASN A 147 -3.52 -6.50 9.59
C ASN A 147 -3.91 -5.19 8.89
N ILE A 148 -5.20 -5.01 8.65
CA ILE A 148 -5.75 -3.84 7.97
C ILE A 148 -6.72 -3.16 8.93
N THR A 149 -6.39 -1.92 9.30
CA THR A 149 -7.28 -1.04 10.07
C THR A 149 -7.74 0.11 9.18
N PRO A 150 -8.75 0.90 9.61
CA PRO A 150 -9.16 2.10 8.86
C PRO A 150 -8.07 3.18 8.69
N GLU A 151 -6.93 3.06 9.38
CA GLU A 151 -5.86 4.07 9.33
C GLU A 151 -4.62 3.58 8.60
N ILE A 152 -4.25 2.30 8.77
CA ILE A 152 -2.99 1.75 8.29
C ILE A 152 -3.09 0.25 7.95
N VAL A 153 -2.14 -0.20 7.14
CA VAL A 153 -1.83 -1.64 7.01
C VAL A 153 -0.55 -1.93 7.77
N THR A 154 -0.55 -2.98 8.58
CA THR A 154 0.64 -3.46 9.29
C THR A 154 0.98 -4.86 8.82
N MET A 155 2.24 -5.06 8.41
CA MET A 155 2.81 -6.37 8.10
C MET A 155 3.82 -6.74 9.18
N THR A 156 3.63 -7.90 9.80
CA THR A 156 4.53 -8.41 10.84
C THR A 156 5.43 -9.49 10.28
N TRP A 157 6.73 -9.31 10.47
CA TRP A 157 7.79 -10.16 9.92
C TRP A 157 8.56 -10.81 11.06
N ASN A 158 8.93 -12.07 10.91
CA ASN A 158 9.96 -12.71 11.73
C ASN A 158 11.27 -12.72 10.96
N VAL A 159 12.33 -12.22 11.59
CA VAL A 159 13.68 -12.12 11.03
C VAL A 159 14.63 -12.94 11.89
N SER A 160 15.24 -13.96 11.29
CA SER A 160 16.29 -14.77 11.90
C SER A 160 17.68 -14.36 11.39
N ARG A 161 18.69 -14.50 12.24
CA ARG A 161 20.10 -14.35 11.85
C ARG A 161 20.60 -15.54 11.06
#